data_AF-A0A5Q0NWF0-F1
#
_entry.id   AF-A0A5Q0NWF0-F1
#
_cell.length_a   1.000
_cell.length_b   1.000
_cell.length_c   1.000
_cell.angle_alpha   90.00
_cell.angle_beta   90.00
_cell.angle_gamma   90.00
#
_symmetry.space_group_name_H-M   'P 1'
#
loop_
_entity.id
_entity.type
_entity.pdbx_description
1 polymer ?
#
loop_
_entity_poly.entity_id
_entity_poly.type
_entity_poly.pdbx_seq_one_letter_code
_entity_poly.pdbx_strand_id
1 'polypeptide(L)' 'MLRMTLAFVAALCLTALAVLLIAGHGPWSGRTILPVAHGHGINVGDLPVFAFWGLGVAACVALGRPR' A
#
# COMPACT_ATOMS: atom_id res chain seq x y z
N MET A 1 12.42 -17.38 -13.35
CA MET A 1 10.96 -17.22 -13.23
C MET A 1 10.48 -17.20 -11.79
N LEU A 2 10.87 -18.14 -10.93
CA LEU A 2 10.49 -18.17 -9.51
C LEU A 2 10.63 -16.83 -8.78
N ARG A 3 11.77 -16.13 -8.92
CA ARG A 3 12.00 -14.80 -8.31
C ARG A 3 10.96 -13.75 -8.72
N MET A 4 10.58 -13.73 -9.99
CA MET A 4 9.59 -12.79 -10.54
C MET A 4 8.19 -13.13 -10.01
N THR A 5 7.84 -14.41 -9.96
CA THR A 5 6.58 -14.88 -9.36
C THR A 5 6.48 -14.48 -7.88
N LEU A 6 7.54 -14.71 -7.10
CA LEU A 6 7.58 -14.33 -5.68
C LEU A 6 7.48 -12.81 -5.49
N ALA A 7 8.20 -12.03 -6.30
CA ALA A 7 8.12 -10.57 -6.25
C ALA A 7 6.70 -10.07 -6.59
N PHE A 8 6.03 -10.70 -7.55
CA PHE A 8 4.66 -10.37 -7.91
C PHE A 8 3.67 -10.70 -6.79
N VAL A 9 3.77 -11.90 -6.21
CA VAL A 9 2.93 -12.30 -5.07
C VAL A 9 3.13 -11.36 -3.89
N ALA A 10 4.38 -11.01 -3.56
CA ALA A 10 4.68 -10.06 -2.50
C ALA A 10 4.07 -8.67 -2.76
N ALA A 11 4.17 -8.16 -4.00
CA ALA A 11 3.56 -6.89 -4.38
C ALA A 11 2.02 -6.92 -4.26
N LEU A 12 1.37 -8.04 -4.60
CA LEU A 12 -0.07 -8.23 -4.40
C LEU A 12 -0.44 -8.22 -2.92
N CYS A 13 0.30 -8.96 -2.08
CA CYS A 13 0.08 -8.96 -0.64
C CYS A 13 0.23 -7.56 -0.03
N LEU A 14 1.30 -6.83 -0.39
CA LEU A 14 1.51 -5.45 0.07
C LEU A 14 0.36 -4.54 -0.35
N THR A 15 -0.15 -4.70 -1.57
CA THR A 15 -1.27 -3.90 -2.08
C THR A 15 -2.57 -4.22 -1.32
N ALA A 16 -2.87 -5.49 -1.08
CA ALA A 16 -4.04 -5.90 -0.31
C ALA A 16 -3.97 -5.37 1.14
N LEU A 17 -2.81 -5.47 1.79
CA LEU A 17 -2.60 -4.95 3.14
C LEU A 17 -2.74 -3.43 3.19
N ALA A 18 -2.18 -2.70 2.22
CA ALA A 18 -2.31 -1.25 2.14
C ALA A 18 -3.79 -0.84 2.03
N VAL A 19 -4.56 -1.51 1.16
CA VAL A 19 -6.00 -1.27 1.02
C VAL A 19 -6.75 -1.54 2.31
N LEU A 20 -6.46 -2.65 3.00
CA LEU A 20 -7.10 -2.99 4.28
C LEU A 20 -6.79 -1.96 5.37
N LEU A 21 -5.54 -1.49 5.44
CA LEU A 21 -5.11 -0.47 6.39
C LEU A 21 -5.80 0.88 6.14
N ILE A 22 -5.94 1.27 4.88
CA ILE A 22 -6.60 2.54 4.49
C ILE A 22 -8.12 2.45 4.66
N ALA A 23 -8.72 1.28 4.37
CA ALA A 23 -10.15 1.07 4.52
C ALA A 23 -10.58 0.90 5.99
N GLY A 24 -9.69 0.39 6.85
CA GLY A 24 -9.93 0.22 8.28
C GLY A 24 -9.72 1.52 9.04
N HIS A 25 -10.76 2.35 9.15
CA HIS A 25 -10.74 3.59 9.94
C HIS A 25 -10.44 3.30 11.42
N GLY A 26 -9.17 3.34 11.78
CA GLY A 26 -8.70 3.21 13.15
C GLY A 26 -8.67 4.55 13.90
N PRO A 27 -8.57 4.54 15.24
CA PRO A 27 -8.48 5.76 16.06
C PRO A 27 -7.27 6.65 15.72
N TRP A 28 -6.26 6.11 15.03
CA TRP A 28 -5.05 6.83 14.59
C TRP A 28 -5.07 7.26 13.12
N SER A 29 -6.21 7.11 12.42
CA SER A 29 -6.37 7.58 11.03
C SER A 29 -6.13 9.09 10.90
N GLY A 30 -6.46 9.86 11.94
CA GLY A 30 -6.24 11.31 11.97
C GLY A 30 -7.21 12.07 11.06
N ARG A 31 -6.83 13.28 10.65
CA ARG A 31 -7.69 14.14 9.82
C ARG A 31 -7.77 13.62 8.37
N THR A 32 -8.94 13.67 7.77
CA THR A 32 -9.11 13.43 6.33
C THR A 32 -8.43 14.53 5.51
N ILE A 33 -7.56 14.13 4.59
CA ILE A 33 -6.85 15.02 3.65
C ILE A 33 -7.61 15.12 2.33
N LEU A 34 -8.08 13.98 1.81
CA LEU A 34 -8.81 13.91 0.55
C LEU A 34 -10.12 13.14 0.74
N PRO A 35 -11.28 13.82 0.71
CA PRO A 35 -12.57 13.13 0.75
C PRO A 35 -12.81 12.38 -0.56
N VAL A 36 -13.23 11.13 -0.46
CA VAL A 36 -13.56 10.27 -1.61
C VAL A 36 -15.07 10.03 -1.69
N ALA A 37 -15.74 9.88 -0.54
CA ALA A 37 -17.19 9.76 -0.40
C ALA A 37 -17.67 10.33 0.95
N HIS A 38 -18.98 10.34 1.17
CA HIS A 38 -19.55 10.82 2.45
C HIS A 38 -19.02 9.97 3.63
N GLY A 39 -18.20 10.59 4.48
CA GLY A 39 -17.58 9.94 5.63
C GLY A 39 -16.42 9.00 5.29
N HIS A 40 -15.93 9.00 4.05
CA HIS A 40 -14.78 8.19 3.62
C HIS A 40 -13.79 9.04 2.82
N GLY A 41 -12.51 8.88 3.11
CA GLY A 41 -11.45 9.59 2.42
C GLY A 41 -10.09 9.11 2.85
N ILE A 42 -9.07 9.65 2.19
CA ILE A 42 -7.67 9.44 2.55
C ILE A 42 -7.35 10.33 3.74
N ASN A 43 -6.81 9.74 4.79
CA ASN A 43 -6.47 10.40 6.04
C ASN A 43 -4.96 10.59 6.19
N VAL A 44 -4.54 11.42 7.14
CA VAL A 44 -3.12 11.65 7.45
C VAL A 44 -2.42 10.35 7.83
N GLY A 45 -3.09 9.46 8.55
CA GLY A 45 -2.57 8.14 8.91
C GLY A 45 -2.30 7.21 7.72
N ASP A 46 -2.87 7.51 6.55
CA ASP A 46 -2.70 6.70 5.33
C ASP A 46 -1.41 7.07 4.58
N LEU A 47 -0.85 8.27 4.82
CA LEU A 47 0.38 8.73 4.17
C LEU A 47 1.57 7.78 4.42
N PRO A 48 1.88 7.37 5.66
CA PRO A 48 2.90 6.35 5.91
C PRO A 48 2.59 5.02 5.22
N VAL A 49 1.33 4.58 5.18
CA VAL A 49 0.93 3.33 4.53
C VAL A 49 1.25 3.37 3.04
N PHE A 50 0.90 4.46 2.35
CA PHE A 50 1.26 4.65 0.94
C PHE A 50 2.78 4.69 0.71
N ALA A 51 3.52 5.36 1.59
CA ALA A 51 4.97 5.44 1.48
C ALA A 51 5.63 4.05 1.58
N PHE A 52 5.29 3.26 2.60
CA PHE A 52 5.84 1.93 2.79
C PHE A 52 5.37 0.94 1.71
N TRP A 53 4.12 1.05 1.27
CA TRP A 53 3.61 0.27 0.15
C TRP A 53 4.40 0.56 -1.13
N GLY A 54 4.57 1.84 -1.49
CA GLY A 54 5.30 2.26 -2.68
C GLY A 54 6.75 1.79 -2.67
N LEU A 55 7.43 1.91 -1.52
CA LEU A 55 8.79 1.40 -1.32
C LEU A 55 8.87 -0.12 -1.48
N GLY A 56 7.92 -0.86 -0.89
CA GLY A 56 7.87 -2.32 -0.98
C GLY A 56 7.60 -2.81 -2.41
N VAL A 57 6.68 -2.16 -3.13
CA VAL A 57 6.41 -2.46 -4.54
C VAL A 57 7.63 -2.14 -5.41
N ALA A 58 8.28 -1.00 -5.20
CA ALA A 58 9.50 -0.64 -5.91
C ALA A 58 10.63 -1.66 -5.69
N ALA A 59 10.80 -2.13 -4.45
CA ALA A 59 11.75 -3.19 -4.13
C ALA A 59 11.41 -4.52 -4.85
N CYS A 60 10.13 -4.90 -4.91
CA CYS A 60 9.68 -6.08 -5.65
C CYS A 60 9.98 -5.95 -7.15
N VAL A 61 9.73 -4.78 -7.75
CA VAL A 61 10.07 -4.51 -9.16
C VAL A 61 11.57 -4.62 -9.37
N ALA A 62 12.38 -3.98 -8.53
CA ALA A 62 13.84 -4.04 -8.63
C ALA A 62 14.36 -5.49 -8.52
N LEU A 63 13.77 -6.30 -7.64
CA LEU A 63 14.12 -7.71 -7.47
C LEU A 63 13.74 -8.60 -8.66
N GLY A 64 12.63 -8.26 -9.32
CA GLY A 64 12.07 -9.00 -10.46
C GLY A 64 12.70 -8.64 -11.81
N ARG A 65 13.47 -7.55 -11.91
CA ARG A 65 14.15 -7.17 -13.15
C ARG A 65 15.20 -8.23 -13.53
N PRO A 66 15.17 -8.76 -14.76
CA PRO A 66 16.29 -9.55 -15.27
C PRO A 66 17.54 -8.66 -15.30
N ARG A 67 18.68 -9.22 -14.88
CA ARG A 67 19.98 -8.56 -14.99
C ARG A 67 20.41 -8.48 -16.44
#